data_AF-A0A2P6W2T9-F1
#
_entry.id   AF-A0A2P6W2T9-F1
#
_cell.length_a   1.000
_cell.length_b   1.000
_cell.length_c   1.000
_cell.angle_alpha   90.00
_cell.angle_beta   90.00
_cell.angle_gamma   90.00
#
_symmetry.space_group_name_H-M   'P 1'
#
loop_
_entity.id
_entity.type
_entity.pdbx_description
1 polymer ?
#
loop_
_entity_poly.entity_id
_entity_poly.type
_entity_poly.pdbx_seq_one_letter_code
_entity_poly.pdbx_strand_id
1 'polypeptide(L)' 'MARISVDVPERLKDEVKETAERKNFKNPSEYIRQALREKLEEDSELDPELLLRAIKVKQENVETQSLEEVREEIT' A
#
# COMPACT_ATOMS: atom_id res chain seq x y z
N MET A 1 -12.11 -0.20 -16.72
CA MET A 1 -10.95 -0.48 -15.84
C MET A 1 -9.76 0.29 -16.41
N ALA A 2 -8.99 0.99 -15.57
CA ALA A 2 -7.77 1.66 -16.06
C ALA A 2 -6.79 0.63 -16.64
N ARG A 3 -6.09 0.98 -17.72
CA ARG A 3 -5.10 0.12 -18.37
C ARG A 3 -3.72 0.73 -18.21
N ILE A 4 -2.77 -0.09 -17.77
CA ILE A 4 -1.37 0.28 -17.61
C ILE A 4 -0.57 -0.57 -18.59
N SER A 5 0.36 0.05 -19.32
CA SER A 5 1.36 -0.64 -20.12
C SER A 5 2.68 -0.58 -19.37
N VAL A 6 3.34 -1.71 -19.22
CA VAL A 6 4.62 -1.84 -18.52
C VAL A 6 5.57 -2.60 -19.42
N ASP A 7 6.78 -2.09 -19.55
CA ASP A 7 7.85 -2.80 -20.21
C ASP A 7 8.60 -3.65 -19.20
N VAL A 8 8.84 -4.90 -19.55
CA VAL A 8 9.40 -5.91 -18.63
C VAL A 8 10.36 -6.78 -19.44
N PRO A 9 11.55 -7.12 -18.91
CA PRO A 9 12.46 -8.06 -19.55
C PRO A 9 11.78 -9.38 -19.94
N GLU A 10 12.11 -9.95 -21.11
CA GLU A 10 11.38 -11.12 -21.61
C GLU A 10 11.44 -12.34 -20.69
N ARG A 11 12.60 -12.59 -20.07
CA ARG A 11 12.75 -13.65 -19.07
C ARG A 11 11.69 -13.58 -17.96
N LEU A 12 11.33 -12.37 -17.53
CA LEU A 12 10.34 -12.16 -16.47
C LEU A 12 8.92 -12.32 -17.00
N LYS A 13 8.65 -12.03 -18.28
CA LYS A 13 7.33 -12.26 -18.87
C LYS A 13 7.00 -13.75 -18.89
N ASP A 14 7.97 -14.60 -19.19
CA ASP A 14 7.80 -16.04 -19.21
C ASP A 14 7.59 -16.59 -17.79
N GLU A 15 8.40 -16.16 -16.83
CA GLU A 15 8.25 -16.54 -15.41
C GLU A 15 6.89 -16.12 -14.82
N VAL A 16 6.41 -14.94 -15.20
CA VAL A 16 5.09 -14.45 -14.77
C VAL A 16 3.96 -15.29 -15.37
N LYS A 17 4.07 -15.72 -16.63
CA LYS A 17 3.07 -16.61 -17.26
C LYS A 17 3.06 -17.99 -16.59
N GLU A 18 4.22 -18.60 -16.43
CA GLU A 18 4.36 -19.91 -15.79
C GLU A 18 3.81 -19.88 -14.35
N THR A 19 4.12 -18.82 -13.60
CA THR A 19 3.63 -18.66 -12.24
C THR A 19 2.12 -18.43 -12.20
N ALA A 20 1.57 -17.65 -13.13
CA ALA A 20 0.13 -17.44 -13.22
C ALA A 20 -0.62 -18.76 -13.50
N GLU A 21 -0.11 -19.58 -14.43
CA GLU A 21 -0.67 -20.90 -14.74
C GLU A 21 -0.57 -21.85 -13.54
N ARG A 22 0.62 -21.95 -12.92
CA ARG A 22 0.84 -22.80 -11.73
C ARG A 22 -0.06 -22.45 -10.56
N LYS A 23 -0.41 -21.16 -10.41
CA LYS A 23 -1.33 -20.66 -9.37
C LYS A 23 -2.80 -20.63 -9.83
N ASN A 24 -3.13 -21.18 -11.00
CA ASN A 24 -4.48 -21.26 -11.57
C ASN A 24 -5.17 -19.91 -11.79
N PHE A 25 -4.41 -18.86 -12.13
CA PHE A 25 -4.99 -17.60 -12.59
C PHE A 25 -5.47 -17.70 -14.04
N LYS A 26 -6.53 -16.94 -14.38
CA LYS A 26 -7.08 -16.98 -15.75
C LYS A 26 -6.16 -16.34 -16.78
N ASN A 27 -5.35 -15.37 -16.35
CA ASN A 27 -4.35 -14.72 -17.20
C ASN A 27 -3.25 -14.06 -16.34
N PRO A 28 -2.06 -13.79 -16.94
CA PRO A 28 -0.96 -13.12 -16.26
C PRO A 28 -1.34 -11.77 -15.64
N SER A 29 -2.24 -11.00 -16.28
CA SER A 29 -2.63 -9.69 -15.75
C SER A 29 -3.45 -9.79 -14.46
N GLU A 30 -4.20 -10.87 -14.25
CA GLU A 30 -4.91 -11.13 -13.01
C GLU A 30 -3.94 -11.42 -11.86
N TYR A 31 -2.95 -12.27 -12.13
CA TYR A 31 -1.86 -12.54 -11.20
C TYR A 31 -1.09 -11.26 -10.84
N ILE A 32 -0.69 -10.46 -11.83
CA ILE A 32 0.02 -9.18 -11.60
C ILE A 32 -0.81 -8.24 -10.72
N ARG A 33 -2.13 -8.12 -10.98
CA ARG A 33 -3.00 -7.26 -10.18
C ARG A 33 -3.11 -7.73 -8.73
N GLN A 34 -3.16 -9.04 -8.48
CA GLN A 34 -3.17 -9.55 -7.12
C GLN A 34 -1.84 -9.30 -6.42
N ALA A 35 -0.71 -9.60 -7.07
CA ALA A 35 0.62 -9.37 -6.50
C ALA A 35 0.85 -7.89 -6.15
N LEU A 36 0.39 -6.97 -7.01
CA LEU A 36 0.44 -5.54 -6.72
C LEU A 36 -0.45 -5.16 -5.53
N ARG A 37 -1.63 -5.77 -5.38
CA ARG A 37 -2.50 -5.51 -4.23
C ARG A 37 -1.86 -5.98 -2.93
N GLU A 38 -1.36 -7.22 -2.91
CA GLU A 38 -0.65 -7.79 -1.76
C GLU A 38 0.54 -6.91 -1.37
N LYS A 39 1.30 -6.42 -2.36
CA LYS A 39 2.43 -5.53 -2.10
C LYS A 39 2.01 -4.18 -1.54
N LEU A 40 0.94 -3.58 -2.07
CA LEU A 40 0.40 -2.33 -1.56
C LEU A 40 -0.21 -2.48 -0.16
N GLU A 41 -0.80 -3.64 0.15
CA GLU A 41 -1.29 -3.96 1.49
C GLU A 41 -0.13 -4.11 2.48
N GLU A 42 0.93 -4.83 2.11
CA GLU A 42 2.17 -4.95 2.90
C GLU A 42 2.81 -3.57 3.13
N ASP A 43 2.93 -2.75 2.07
CA ASP A 43 3.51 -1.40 2.17
C ASP A 43 2.58 -0.41 2.91
N SER A 44 1.29 -0.75 3.09
CA SER A 44 0.34 0.02 3.88
C SER A 44 0.38 -0.32 5.38
N GLU A 45 1.07 -1.39 5.77
CA GLU A 45 1.41 -1.61 7.17
C GLU A 45 2.32 -0.46 7.62
N LEU A 46 1.84 0.33 8.58
CA LEU A 46 2.50 1.53 9.06
C LEU A 46 3.98 1.26 9.38
N ASP A 47 4.88 1.96 8.70
CA ASP A 47 6.31 1.96 9.01
C ASP A 47 6.48 2.24 10.52
N PRO A 48 7.03 1.29 11.31
CA PRO A 48 7.22 1.44 12.74
C PRO A 48 8.03 2.69 13.10
N GLU A 49 8.95 3.11 12.23
CA GLU A 49 9.78 4.29 12.44
C GLU A 49 8.99 5.59 12.23
N LEU A 50 8.07 5.63 11.25
CA LEU A 50 7.12 6.73 11.08
C LEU A 50 6.10 6.78 12.23
N LEU A 51 5.64 5.64 12.72
CA LEU A 51 4.79 5.54 13.91
C LEU A 51 5.49 6.10 15.16
N LEU A 52 6.72 5.67 15.41
CA LEU A 52 7.54 6.17 16.51
C LEU A 52 7.79 7.67 16.40
N ARG A 53 8.05 8.17 15.18
CA ARG A 53 8.23 9.59 14.94
C ARG A 53 6.94 10.38 15.18
N ALA A 54 5.79 9.88 14.72
CA ALA A 54 4.50 10.51 14.99
C ALA A 54 4.17 10.55 16.49
N ILE A 55 4.48 9.47 17.22
CA ILE A 55 4.32 9.42 18.69
C ILE A 55 5.25 10.43 19.39
N LYS A 56 6.53 10.53 18.98
CA LYS A 56 7.49 11.48 19.56
C LYS A 56 7.10 12.94 19.29
N VAL A 57 6.69 13.26 18.05
CA VAL A 57 6.20 14.60 17.70
C VAL A 57 4.94 14.96 18.51
N LYS A 58 4.06 13.97 18.76
CA LYS A 58 2.92 14.13 19.68
C LYS A 58 3.32 14.22 21.15
N GLN A 59 4.54 13.88 21.57
CA GLN A 59 4.98 14.01 22.97
C GLN A 59 5.73 15.31 23.21
N GLU A 60 6.41 15.86 22.19
CA GLU A 60 7.24 17.06 22.33
C GLU A 60 6.48 18.39 22.12
N ASN A 61 5.26 18.38 21.55
CA ASN A 61 4.49 19.61 21.22
C ASN A 61 3.01 19.55 21.62
N VAL A 62 2.65 19.18 22.85
CA VAL A 62 1.23 19.17 23.27
C VAL A 62 0.86 20.42 24.05
N GLU A 63 0.27 21.40 23.36
CA GLU A 63 -0.88 22.09 23.95
C GLU A 63 -2.08 21.16 23.79
N THR A 64 -2.66 20.73 24.91
CA THR A 64 -3.82 19.83 24.89
C THR A 64 -5.07 20.65 24.60
N GLN A 65 -5.69 20.45 23.44
CA GLN A 65 -7.06 20.89 23.17
C GLN A 65 -8.04 19.76 23.49
N SER A 66 -9.20 20.11 24.04
CA SER A 66 -10.29 19.17 24.32
C SER A 66 -10.97 18.70 23.04
N LEU A 67 -11.65 17.56 23.10
CA LEU A 67 -12.33 16.98 21.94
C LEU A 67 -13.45 17.91 21.44
N GLU A 68 -14.07 18.65 22.35
CA GLU A 68 -15.09 19.67 22.07
C GLU A 68 -14.52 20.87 21.31
N GLU A 69 -13.34 21.38 21.70
CA GLU A 69 -12.67 22.50 21.01
C GLU A 69 -12.33 22.17 19.56
N VAL A 70 -11.80 20.96 19.31
CA VAL A 70 -11.50 20.49 17.95
C VAL A 70 -12.76 20.35 17.11
N ARG A 71 -13.91 19.98 17.72
CA ARG A 71 -15.17 19.83 16.99
C ARG A 71 -15.75 21.17 16.55
N GLU A 72 -15.58 22.20 17.37
CA GLU A 72 -16.06 23.56 17.05
C GLU A 72 -15.21 24.24 15.97
N GLU A 73 -13.91 23.95 15.86
CA GLU A 73 -13.05 24.53 14.80
C GLU A 73 -13.31 23.96 13.40
N ILE A 74 -13.85 22.75 13.31
CA ILE A 74 -14.05 22.03 12.04
C ILE A 74 -15.50 22.18 11.50
N THR A 75 -16.39 22.81 12.27
CA THR A 75 -17.81 23.03 11.89
C THR A 75 -18.08 24.49 11.57
#